data_AF-A0A815HQ93-F1
#
_entry.id   AF-A0A815HQ93-F1
#
_cell.length_a   1.000
_cell.length_b   1.000
_cell.length_c   1.000
_cell.angle_alpha   90.00
_cell.angle_beta   90.00
_cell.angle_gamma   90.00
#
_symmetry.space_group_name_H-M   'P 1'
#
loop_
_entity.id
_entity.type
_entity.pdbx_description
1 polymer ?
#
loop_
_entity_poly.entity_id
_entity_poly.type
_entity_poly.pdbx_seq_one_letter_code
_entity_poly.pdbx_strand_id
1 'polypeptide(L)'
;GGSTTINSYNDIEIFRQRCQASSVMLCQIAMWNPSIFRKEGLLQLDTVIRRDMFNLLDAYKLGDTERDTHRIKLRHKMMLDFNLLTNHENTIDICPMTSGEIIEKGAKFIRSNYTSCDTPKSALNSYCIKEKLKRPIYRTEEMKPQRIFRTILELDNKRYTTTTWEKNKQQAEQGAAMVCLNSIGIDHLRLKYANR
;
A
#
# COMPACT_ATOMS: atom_id res chain seq x y z
N GLY A 1 -12.31 -3.85 5.20
CA GLY A 1 -12.28 -3.91 3.71
C GLY A 1 -12.03 -5.35 3.32
N GLY A 2 -12.92 -5.93 2.49
CA GLY A 2 -12.88 -7.35 2.09
C GLY A 2 -12.18 -7.60 0.76
N SER A 3 -11.25 -6.72 0.34
CA SER A 3 -10.61 -6.80 -0.98
C SER A 3 -9.76 -8.06 -1.18
N THR A 4 -9.40 -8.77 -0.12
CA THR A 4 -8.68 -10.06 -0.19
C THR A 4 -9.61 -11.27 -0.26
N THR A 5 -10.94 -11.08 -0.17
CA THR A 5 -11.93 -12.16 -0.04
C THR A 5 -12.74 -12.40 -1.32
N ILE A 6 -12.62 -11.52 -2.32
CA ILE A 6 -13.43 -11.56 -3.55
C ILE A 6 -12.49 -11.82 -4.72
N ASN A 7 -12.49 -13.05 -5.25
CA ASN A 7 -11.64 -13.47 -6.36
C ASN A 7 -12.44 -13.88 -7.60
N SER A 8 -13.75 -14.07 -7.48
CA SER A 8 -14.64 -14.44 -8.57
C SER A 8 -15.96 -13.66 -8.50
N TYR A 9 -16.75 -13.70 -9.58
CA TYR A 9 -18.09 -13.08 -9.61
C TYR A 9 -19.00 -13.63 -8.50
N ASN A 10 -18.93 -14.93 -8.23
CA ASN A 10 -19.74 -15.57 -7.18
C ASN A 10 -19.38 -15.04 -5.78
N ASP A 11 -18.11 -14.74 -5.54
CA ASP A 11 -17.67 -14.18 -4.25
C ASP A 11 -18.26 -12.79 -3.99
N ILE A 12 -18.56 -12.03 -5.04
CA ILE A 12 -19.23 -10.72 -4.94
C ILE A 12 -20.60 -10.91 -4.29
N GLU A 13 -21.36 -11.91 -4.75
CA GLU A 13 -22.71 -12.17 -4.28
C GLU A 13 -22.70 -12.75 -2.86
N ILE A 14 -21.78 -13.66 -2.57
CA ILE A 14 -21.57 -14.17 -1.21
C ILE A 14 -21.21 -13.03 -0.25
N PHE A 15 -20.30 -12.14 -0.66
CA PHE A 15 -19.91 -10.98 0.14
C PHE A 15 -21.08 -10.02 0.34
N ARG A 16 -21.85 -9.75 -0.72
CA ARG A 16 -23.06 -8.91 -0.66
C ARG A 16 -24.05 -9.43 0.37
N GLN A 17 -24.34 -10.73 0.33
CA GLN A 17 -25.28 -11.38 1.24
C GLN A 17 -24.76 -11.38 2.69
N ARG A 18 -23.49 -11.71 2.90
CA ARG A 18 -22.85 -11.66 4.23
C ARG A 18 -22.91 -10.27 4.86
N CYS A 19 -22.72 -9.23 4.06
CA CYS A 19 -22.81 -7.85 4.51
C CYS A 19 -24.23 -7.28 4.50
N GLN A 20 -25.24 -8.07 4.09
CA GLN A 20 -26.63 -7.64 3.90
C GLN A 20 -26.75 -6.33 3.09
N ALA A 21 -25.92 -6.19 2.07
CA ALA A 21 -25.84 -4.99 1.25
C ALA A 21 -26.73 -5.10 0.00
N SER A 22 -27.24 -3.96 -0.48
CA SER A 22 -27.94 -3.91 -1.77
C SER A 22 -26.98 -4.05 -2.96
N SER A 23 -25.72 -3.65 -2.79
CA SER A 23 -24.69 -3.67 -3.83
C SER A 23 -23.28 -3.75 -3.24
N VAL A 24 -22.29 -4.12 -4.05
CA VAL A 24 -20.88 -4.20 -3.65
C VAL A 24 -20.05 -3.40 -4.66
N MET A 25 -19.30 -2.41 -4.18
CA MET A 25 -18.35 -1.65 -4.99
C MET A 25 -16.98 -2.34 -4.99
N LEU A 26 -16.43 -2.58 -6.17
CA LEU A 26 -15.16 -3.27 -6.37
C LEU A 26 -14.18 -2.39 -7.15
N CYS A 27 -13.38 -1.60 -6.44
CA CYS A 27 -12.39 -0.72 -7.09
C CYS A 27 -11.07 -1.47 -7.31
N GLN A 28 -10.39 -1.86 -6.23
CA GLN A 28 -9.02 -2.37 -6.32
C GLN A 28 -8.93 -3.69 -7.10
N ILE A 29 -9.91 -4.59 -6.95
CA ILE A 29 -9.92 -5.90 -7.64
C ILE A 29 -10.15 -5.71 -9.15
N ALA A 30 -11.11 -4.86 -9.52
CA ALA A 30 -11.41 -4.56 -10.91
C ALA A 30 -10.26 -3.84 -11.62
N MET A 31 -9.47 -3.04 -10.90
CA MET A 31 -8.26 -2.42 -11.43
C MET A 31 -7.21 -3.46 -11.88
N TRP A 32 -7.12 -4.59 -11.18
CA TRP A 32 -6.18 -5.66 -11.51
C TRP A 32 -6.70 -6.56 -12.62
N ASN A 33 -7.99 -6.91 -12.57
CA ASN A 33 -8.63 -7.70 -13.62
C ASN A 33 -10.12 -7.36 -13.71
N PRO A 34 -10.54 -6.57 -14.71
CA PRO A 34 -11.95 -6.16 -14.84
C PRO A 34 -12.86 -7.32 -15.24
N SER A 35 -12.32 -8.48 -15.65
CA SER A 35 -13.13 -9.68 -15.86
C SER A 35 -13.77 -10.24 -14.58
N ILE A 36 -13.46 -9.69 -13.40
CA ILE A 36 -14.15 -10.01 -12.13
C ILE A 36 -15.67 -9.83 -12.20
N PHE A 37 -16.16 -8.94 -13.09
CA PHE A 37 -17.59 -8.71 -13.29
C PHE A 37 -18.26 -9.73 -14.23
N ARG A 38 -17.51 -10.66 -14.83
CA ARG A 38 -18.04 -11.67 -15.75
C ARG A 38 -18.64 -12.84 -14.99
N LYS A 39 -19.89 -13.17 -15.30
CA LYS A 39 -20.58 -14.35 -14.76
C LYS A 39 -19.96 -15.65 -15.26
N GLU A 40 -19.35 -15.61 -16.44
CA GLU A 40 -18.70 -16.74 -17.11
C GLU A 40 -17.32 -17.06 -16.53
N GLY A 41 -16.88 -16.29 -15.53
CA GLY A 41 -15.60 -16.47 -14.84
C GLY A 41 -14.51 -15.50 -15.29
N LEU A 42 -13.41 -15.52 -14.52
CA LEU A 42 -12.24 -14.70 -14.79
C LEU A 42 -11.58 -15.09 -16.11
N LEU A 43 -11.22 -14.08 -16.89
CA LEU A 43 -10.29 -14.23 -18.01
C LEU A 43 -8.88 -13.90 -17.54
N GLN A 44 -7.90 -14.51 -18.18
CA GLN A 44 -6.51 -14.09 -18.00
C GLN A 44 -6.36 -12.62 -18.40
N LEU A 45 -5.60 -11.87 -17.59
CA LEU A 45 -5.45 -10.44 -17.75
C LEU A 45 -4.96 -10.05 -19.15
N ASP A 46 -4.03 -10.82 -19.73
CA ASP A 46 -3.54 -10.60 -21.08
C ASP A 46 -4.65 -10.63 -22.14
N THR A 47 -5.62 -11.53 -21.96
CA THR A 47 -6.78 -11.67 -22.86
C THR A 47 -7.75 -10.51 -22.67
N VAL A 48 -7.95 -10.07 -21.42
CA VAL A 48 -8.83 -8.92 -21.09
C VAL A 48 -8.25 -7.62 -21.65
N ILE A 49 -6.94 -7.41 -21.49
CA ILE A 49 -6.25 -6.25 -22.06
C ILE A 49 -6.35 -6.27 -23.59
N ARG A 50 -6.13 -7.41 -24.25
CA ARG A 50 -6.22 -7.46 -25.73
C ARG A 50 -7.62 -7.28 -26.27
N ARG A 51 -8.66 -7.72 -25.57
CA ARG A 51 -10.04 -7.69 -26.09
C ARG A 51 -10.77 -6.42 -25.67
N ASP A 52 -10.69 -6.04 -24.40
CA ASP A 52 -11.49 -4.94 -23.86
C ASP A 52 -10.76 -3.59 -23.97
N MET A 53 -9.43 -3.55 -23.84
CA MET A 53 -8.68 -2.30 -23.96
C MET A 53 -8.68 -1.77 -25.39
N PHE A 54 -8.51 -2.63 -26.40
CA PHE A 54 -8.59 -2.23 -27.81
C PHE A 54 -10.01 -1.81 -28.20
N ASN A 55 -11.04 -2.53 -27.76
CA ASN A 55 -12.43 -2.12 -27.98
C ASN A 55 -12.78 -0.79 -27.29
N LEU A 56 -12.24 -0.52 -26.10
CA LEU A 56 -12.39 0.77 -25.41
C LEU A 56 -11.64 1.90 -26.13
N LEU A 57 -10.43 1.65 -26.62
CA LEU A 57 -9.67 2.62 -27.40
C LEU A 57 -10.38 2.97 -28.72
N ASP A 58 -10.94 1.97 -29.40
CA ASP A 58 -11.73 2.15 -30.63
C ASP A 58 -13.07 2.85 -30.37
N ALA A 59 -13.80 2.46 -29.30
CA ALA A 59 -15.10 3.03 -28.97
C ALA A 59 -15.03 4.51 -28.58
N TYR A 60 -13.93 4.93 -27.93
CA TYR A 60 -13.74 6.32 -27.53
C TYR A 60 -13.06 7.19 -28.61
N LYS A 61 -12.74 6.64 -29.79
CA LYS A 61 -12.04 7.34 -30.89
C LYS A 61 -10.88 8.23 -30.41
N LEU A 62 -10.12 7.75 -29.42
CA LEU A 62 -9.01 8.49 -28.86
C LEU A 62 -7.85 8.46 -29.86
N GLY A 63 -7.75 9.53 -30.66
CA GLY A 63 -6.69 9.70 -31.64
C GLY A 63 -5.28 9.67 -31.02
N ASP A 64 -4.36 9.04 -31.75
CA ASP A 64 -2.90 9.04 -31.59
C ASP A 64 -2.35 9.20 -30.17
N THR A 65 -2.15 8.09 -29.48
CA THR A 65 -1.51 8.10 -28.15
C THR A 65 -0.46 7.00 -27.99
N GLU A 66 0.63 7.09 -28.75
CA GLU A 66 1.88 6.41 -28.40
C GLU A 66 2.31 6.71 -26.95
N ARG A 67 2.01 7.92 -26.44
CA ARG A 67 2.32 8.33 -25.06
C ARG A 67 1.44 7.68 -23.99
N ASP A 68 0.14 7.52 -24.23
CA ASP A 68 -0.74 6.90 -23.24
C ASP A 68 -0.61 5.38 -23.25
N THR A 69 -0.38 4.79 -24.42
CA THR A 69 0.01 3.39 -24.55
C THR A 69 1.31 3.12 -23.76
N HIS A 70 2.26 4.06 -23.77
CA HIS A 70 3.51 3.95 -22.99
C HIS A 70 3.27 4.01 -21.48
N ARG A 71 2.41 4.91 -20.96
CA ARG A 71 2.08 4.97 -19.52
C ARG A 71 1.35 3.71 -19.04
N ILE A 72 0.43 3.17 -19.85
CA ILE A 72 -0.27 1.92 -19.55
C ILE A 72 0.71 0.74 -19.58
N LYS A 73 1.59 0.67 -20.58
CA LYS A 73 2.67 -0.35 -20.65
C LYS A 73 3.67 -0.24 -19.49
N LEU A 74 4.06 0.96 -19.08
CA LEU A 74 4.91 1.18 -17.90
C LEU A 74 4.21 0.72 -16.62
N ARG A 75 2.92 1.05 -16.48
CA ARG A 75 2.13 0.64 -15.32
C ARG A 75 1.92 -0.88 -15.29
N HIS A 76 1.73 -1.51 -16.45
CA HIS A 76 1.69 -2.97 -16.60
C HIS A 76 3.05 -3.61 -16.26
N LYS A 77 4.17 -3.03 -16.73
CA LYS A 77 5.51 -3.47 -16.37
C LYS A 77 5.78 -3.34 -14.86
N MET A 78 5.42 -2.21 -14.26
CA MET A 78 5.52 -2.01 -12.81
C MET A 78 4.61 -2.96 -12.02
N MET A 79 3.46 -3.36 -12.58
CA MET A 79 2.58 -4.37 -11.98
C MET A 79 3.12 -5.79 -12.10
N LEU A 80 3.75 -6.14 -13.23
CA LEU A 80 4.47 -7.41 -13.39
C LEU A 80 5.66 -7.48 -12.42
N ASP A 81 6.42 -6.40 -12.26
CA ASP A 81 7.52 -6.30 -11.29
C ASP A 81 7.00 -6.38 -9.83
N PHE A 82 5.81 -5.84 -9.56
CA PHE A 82 5.15 -5.99 -8.26
C PHE A 82 4.73 -7.45 -8.00
N ASN A 83 4.16 -8.14 -9.00
CA ASN A 83 3.80 -9.55 -8.88
C ASN A 83 5.04 -10.47 -8.78
N LEU A 84 6.15 -10.13 -9.44
CA LEU A 84 7.44 -10.83 -9.26
C LEU A 84 8.00 -10.68 -7.84
N LEU A 85 7.66 -9.60 -7.13
CA LEU A 85 8.01 -9.41 -5.72
C LEU A 85 7.02 -10.08 -4.74
N THR A 86 5.79 -10.37 -5.16
CA THR A 86 4.76 -11.01 -4.33
C THR A 86 4.59 -12.51 -4.57
N ASN A 87 5.37 -13.12 -5.46
CA ASN A 87 5.42 -14.58 -5.63
C ASN A 87 6.17 -15.30 -4.50
N HIS A 88 6.58 -14.59 -3.44
CA HIS A 88 6.76 -15.26 -2.16
C HIS A 88 5.38 -15.44 -1.53
N GLU A 89 4.99 -16.70 -1.47
CA GLU A 89 3.82 -17.23 -0.79
C GLU A 89 3.47 -16.46 0.48
N ASN A 90 2.17 -16.38 0.77
CA ASN A 90 1.62 -16.11 2.09
C ASN A 90 2.05 -17.21 3.09
N THR A 91 3.34 -17.37 3.32
CA THR A 91 3.81 -17.82 4.62
C THR A 91 3.75 -16.59 5.51
N ILE A 92 2.88 -16.66 6.50
CA ILE A 92 3.09 -15.91 7.72
C ILE A 92 4.44 -16.40 8.24
N ASP A 93 5.53 -15.79 7.79
CA ASP A 93 6.78 -15.88 8.52
C ASP A 93 6.53 -15.12 9.81
N ILE A 94 6.10 -15.89 10.81
CA ILE A 94 6.45 -15.64 12.20
C ILE A 94 7.98 -15.74 12.22
N CYS A 95 8.65 -14.70 11.71
CA CYS A 95 10.03 -14.47 12.06
C CYS A 95 10.00 -14.28 13.57
N PRO A 96 10.75 -15.08 14.35
CA PRO A 96 10.78 -14.94 15.79
C PRO A 96 11.09 -13.47 16.08
N MET A 97 10.17 -12.84 16.80
CA MET A 97 10.26 -11.46 17.25
C MET A 97 11.66 -11.30 17.87
N THR A 98 12.57 -10.70 17.13
CA THR A 98 13.96 -10.59 17.58
C THR A 98 13.90 -9.81 18.88
N SER A 99 14.52 -10.30 19.94
CA SER A 99 14.54 -9.66 21.26
C SER A 99 15.42 -8.38 21.24
N GLY A 100 15.32 -7.59 20.17
CA GLY A 100 16.03 -6.33 20.00
C GLY A 100 15.31 -5.23 20.77
N GLU A 101 16.08 -4.36 21.40
CA GLU A 101 15.61 -3.18 22.10
C GLU A 101 14.65 -2.35 21.24
N ILE A 102 13.53 -1.89 21.82
CA ILE A 102 12.58 -1.01 21.16
C ILE A 102 13.01 0.43 21.42
N ILE A 103 13.39 1.15 20.37
CA ILE A 103 13.71 2.56 20.43
C ILE A 103 12.40 3.35 20.48
N GLU A 104 12.10 3.85 21.67
CA GLU A 104 10.89 4.62 21.93
C GLU A 104 11.22 6.10 22.09
N LYS A 105 10.57 6.96 21.28
CA LYS A 105 10.77 8.42 21.34
C LYS A 105 9.45 9.17 21.21
N GLY A 106 9.38 10.36 21.82
CA GLY A 106 8.27 11.28 21.62
C GLY A 106 8.31 11.86 20.21
N ALA A 107 7.31 11.57 19.39
CA ALA A 107 7.13 12.17 18.08
C ALA A 107 5.65 12.30 17.75
N LYS A 108 5.24 13.44 17.19
CA LYS A 108 3.84 13.70 16.81
C LYS A 108 3.76 14.11 15.35
N PHE A 109 3.03 13.34 14.55
CA PHE A 109 2.88 13.64 13.13
C PHE A 109 1.89 14.79 12.92
N ILE A 110 2.38 15.90 12.35
CA ILE A 110 1.57 17.07 12.01
C ILE A 110 1.53 17.20 10.48
N ARG A 111 0.36 16.91 9.89
CA ARG A 111 0.20 16.83 8.43
C ARG A 111 0.59 18.13 7.70
N SER A 112 0.32 19.30 8.28
CA SER A 112 0.62 20.61 7.67
C SER A 112 2.11 20.86 7.46
N ASN A 113 2.98 20.15 8.19
CA ASN A 113 4.43 20.31 8.05
C ASN A 113 4.94 19.70 6.73
N TYR A 114 4.18 18.78 6.13
CA TYR A 114 4.59 18.01 4.95
C TYR A 114 3.83 18.42 3.68
N THR A 115 4.39 18.16 2.50
CA THR A 115 3.64 18.23 1.24
C THR A 115 2.66 17.06 1.15
N SER A 116 1.82 17.01 0.10
CA SER A 116 0.92 15.86 -0.12
C SER A 116 1.62 14.54 -0.37
N CYS A 117 2.85 14.55 -0.87
CA CYS A 117 3.57 13.34 -1.26
C CYS A 117 4.73 12.99 -0.32
N ASP A 118 5.26 13.96 0.43
CA ASP A 118 6.51 13.81 1.21
C ASP A 118 6.23 13.61 2.69
N THR A 119 5.57 12.50 3.03
CA THR A 119 5.35 12.11 4.44
C THR A 119 6.54 11.34 5.00
N PRO A 120 6.74 11.26 6.33
CA PRO A 120 7.79 10.44 6.95
C PRO A 120 7.80 8.99 6.44
N LYS A 121 6.63 8.37 6.27
CA LYS A 121 6.51 7.02 5.71
C LYS A 121 7.04 6.93 4.27
N SER A 122 6.73 7.93 3.45
CA SER A 122 7.24 8.02 2.07
C SER A 122 8.75 8.23 2.04
N ALA A 123 9.25 9.15 2.86
CA ALA A 123 10.67 9.45 3.02
C ALA A 123 11.47 8.20 3.43
N LEU A 124 10.98 7.45 4.42
CA LEU A 124 11.62 6.22 4.86
C LEU A 124 11.64 5.15 3.78
N ASN A 125 10.56 5.00 3.02
CA ASN A 125 10.51 4.06 1.90
C ASN A 125 11.53 4.43 0.81
N SER A 126 11.61 5.71 0.43
CA SER A 126 12.61 6.22 -0.52
C SER A 126 14.04 5.99 -0.03
N TYR A 127 14.29 6.21 1.26
CA TYR A 127 15.57 5.91 1.88
C TYR A 127 15.93 4.42 1.79
N CYS A 128 14.99 3.52 2.14
CA CYS A 128 15.25 2.08 2.08
C CYS A 128 15.57 1.62 0.65
N ILE A 129 14.89 2.17 -0.35
CA ILE A 129 15.18 1.88 -1.77
C ILE A 129 16.58 2.37 -2.14
N LYS A 130 16.93 3.61 -1.77
CA LYS A 130 18.23 4.22 -2.07
C LYS A 130 19.39 3.43 -1.46
N GLU A 131 19.24 3.03 -0.20
CA GLU A 131 20.27 2.28 0.55
C GLU A 131 20.18 0.76 0.34
N LYS A 132 19.29 0.28 -0.56
CA LYS A 132 19.07 -1.15 -0.86
C LYS A 132 18.75 -1.99 0.38
N LEU A 133 18.03 -1.40 1.34
CA LEU A 133 17.57 -2.07 2.55
C LEU A 133 16.27 -2.84 2.29
N LYS A 134 16.01 -3.84 3.15
CA LYS A 134 14.70 -4.47 3.21
C LYS A 134 13.63 -3.41 3.54
N ARG A 135 12.44 -3.59 2.97
CA ARG A 135 11.33 -2.67 3.21
C ARG A 135 10.97 -2.63 4.70
N PRO A 136 10.64 -1.45 5.25
CA PRO A 136 10.24 -1.32 6.65
C PRO A 136 8.92 -2.05 6.90
N ILE A 137 8.85 -2.79 8.01
CA ILE A 137 7.66 -3.54 8.42
C ILE A 137 6.93 -2.73 9.50
N TYR A 138 5.61 -2.57 9.35
CA TYR A 138 4.78 -1.83 10.30
C TYR A 138 3.79 -2.79 10.97
N ARG A 139 3.81 -2.83 12.30
CA ARG A 139 2.85 -3.61 13.11
C ARG A 139 2.08 -2.65 13.99
N THR A 140 0.78 -2.55 13.79
CA THR A 140 -0.09 -1.65 14.57
C THR A 140 -0.92 -2.44 15.57
N GLU A 141 -0.85 -2.03 16.83
CA GLU A 141 -1.70 -2.47 17.92
C GLU A 141 -2.86 -1.48 18.09
N GLU A 142 -4.07 -2.00 18.30
CA GLU A 142 -5.27 -1.22 18.61
C GLU A 142 -5.70 -1.51 20.04
N MET A 143 -5.89 -0.47 20.84
CA MET A 143 -6.43 -0.56 22.19
C MET A 143 -7.91 -0.16 22.20
N LYS A 144 -8.76 -1.08 22.67
CA LYS A 144 -10.21 -0.89 22.85
C LYS A 144 -10.56 -0.64 24.33
N PRO A 145 -11.65 0.08 24.64
CA PRO A 145 -12.67 0.65 23.74
C PRO A 145 -12.32 2.02 23.13
N GLN A 146 -11.23 2.68 23.55
CA GLN A 146 -10.90 4.04 23.14
C GLN A 146 -10.51 4.17 21.66
N ARG A 147 -10.24 3.04 20.98
CA ARG A 147 -9.81 2.98 19.57
C ARG A 147 -8.60 3.86 19.32
N ILE A 148 -7.56 3.64 20.13
CA ILE A 148 -6.24 4.27 19.95
C ILE A 148 -5.26 3.24 19.41
N PHE A 149 -4.24 3.73 18.71
CA PHE A 149 -3.35 2.94 17.87
C PHE A 149 -1.89 3.24 18.22
N ARG A 150 -1.08 2.20 18.32
CA ARG A 150 0.38 2.31 18.43
C ARG A 150 1.00 1.46 17.36
N THR A 151 2.06 1.96 16.71
CA THR A 151 2.75 1.21 15.66
C THR A 151 4.19 0.99 16.03
N ILE A 152 4.61 -0.27 15.95
CA ILE A 152 6.00 -0.68 16.02
C ILE A 152 6.49 -0.86 14.59
N LEU A 153 7.52 -0.10 14.24
CA LEU A 153 8.22 -0.17 12.97
C LEU A 153 9.49 -0.99 13.13
N GLU A 154 9.73 -1.93 12.22
CA GLU A 154 10.96 -2.72 12.17
C GLU A 154 11.73 -2.41 10.89
N LEU A 155 13.00 -2.05 11.05
CA LEU A 155 13.94 -1.80 9.97
C LEU A 155 15.35 -2.19 10.44
N ASP A 156 16.06 -2.98 9.65
CA ASP A 156 17.44 -3.39 9.93
C ASP A 156 17.63 -4.01 11.34
N ASN A 157 16.74 -4.96 11.70
CA ASN A 157 16.68 -5.62 13.01
C ASN A 157 16.50 -4.68 14.22
N LYS A 158 16.17 -3.40 13.99
CA LYS A 158 15.84 -2.43 15.03
C LYS A 158 14.35 -2.13 15.00
N ARG A 159 13.80 -1.87 16.19
CA ARG A 159 12.38 -1.58 16.37
C ARG A 159 12.20 -0.15 16.88
N TYR A 160 11.20 0.53 16.34
CA TYR A 160 10.95 1.95 16.57
C TYR A 160 9.47 2.18 16.87
N THR A 161 9.18 2.95 17.92
CA THR A 161 7.80 3.32 18.26
C THR A 161 7.75 4.73 18.83
N THR A 162 6.58 5.35 18.73
CA THR A 162 6.25 6.54 19.53
C THR A 162 5.97 6.17 20.98
N THR A 163 6.16 7.14 21.88
CA THR A 163 5.66 7.08 23.27
C THR A 163 4.16 7.29 23.36
N THR A 164 3.59 8.05 22.43
CA THR A 164 2.17 8.38 22.39
C THR A 164 1.39 7.40 21.52
N TRP A 165 0.19 7.05 21.99
CA TRP A 165 -0.83 6.37 21.20
C TRP A 165 -1.65 7.39 20.41
N GLU A 166 -2.01 7.06 19.17
CA GLU A 166 -2.72 7.97 18.26
C GLU A 166 -4.16 7.54 18.04
N LYS A 167 -5.05 8.48 17.69
CA LYS A 167 -6.46 8.15 17.41
C LYS A 167 -6.68 7.47 16.06
N ASN A 168 -5.66 7.45 15.19
CA ASN A 168 -5.77 6.79 13.90
C ASN A 168 -4.50 6.00 13.56
N LYS A 169 -4.70 4.88 12.84
CA LYS A 169 -3.62 3.97 12.43
C LYS A 169 -2.57 4.67 11.57
N GLN A 170 -2.99 5.52 10.64
CA GLN A 170 -2.07 6.19 9.71
C GLN A 170 -1.11 7.16 10.43
N GLN A 171 -1.57 7.89 11.44
CA GLN A 171 -0.78 8.79 12.29
C GLN A 171 0.20 7.99 13.13
N ALA A 172 -0.24 6.86 13.70
CA ALA A 172 0.67 5.96 14.42
C ALA A 172 1.81 5.45 13.53
N GLU A 173 1.51 5.03 12.30
CA GLU A 173 2.51 4.60 11.32
C GLU A 173 3.48 5.73 10.92
N GLN A 174 2.96 6.95 10.71
CA GLN A 174 3.81 8.11 10.42
C GLN A 174 4.70 8.47 11.61
N GLY A 175 4.16 8.39 12.83
CA GLY A 175 4.90 8.60 14.08
C GLY A 175 6.09 7.66 14.21
N ALA A 176 5.86 6.36 14.03
CA ALA A 176 6.92 5.35 14.08
C ALA A 176 7.99 5.59 12.98
N ALA A 177 7.58 6.02 11.78
CA ALA A 177 8.50 6.38 10.71
C ALA A 177 9.37 7.60 11.07
N MET A 178 8.83 8.62 11.73
CA MET A 178 9.62 9.77 12.20
C MET A 178 10.65 9.34 13.26
N VAL A 179 10.27 8.47 14.21
CA VAL A 179 11.19 7.95 15.23
C VAL A 179 12.34 7.20 14.59
N CYS A 180 12.05 6.39 13.57
CA CYS A 180 13.06 5.68 12.78
C CYS A 180 14.01 6.67 12.09
N LEU A 181 13.49 7.59 11.28
CA LEU A 181 14.27 8.60 10.53
C LEU A 181 15.16 9.44 11.46
N ASN A 182 14.61 9.90 12.58
CA ASN A 182 15.37 10.66 13.58
C ASN A 182 16.49 9.84 14.22
N SER A 183 16.28 8.53 14.40
CA SER A 183 17.27 7.65 15.02
C SER A 183 18.40 7.26 14.08
N ILE A 184 18.16 7.30 12.76
CA ILE A 184 19.19 7.14 11.72
C ILE A 184 19.81 8.47 11.26
N GLY A 185 19.38 9.60 11.83
CA GLY A 185 19.94 10.92 11.54
C GLY A 185 19.43 11.57 10.25
N ILE A 186 18.29 11.13 9.72
CA ILE A 186 17.71 11.67 8.49
C ILE A 186 16.64 12.71 8.80
N ASP A 187 16.87 13.94 8.36
CA ASP A 187 15.90 15.02 8.46
C ASP A 187 14.79 14.85 7.43
N HIS A 188 13.61 14.51 7.94
CA HIS A 188 12.40 14.26 7.18
C HIS A 188 11.56 15.52 6.94
N LEU A 189 11.91 16.66 7.57
CA LEU A 189 11.30 17.97 7.34
C LEU A 189 11.99 18.74 6.20
N ARG A 190 13.29 18.50 5.99
CA ARG A 190 14.08 19.13 4.91
C ARG A 190 13.77 18.65 3.49
N LEU A 191 13.03 17.55 3.31
CA LEU A 191 12.61 17.10 1.97
C LEU A 191 11.75 18.12 1.21
N LYS A 192 11.16 19.11 1.89
CA LYS A 192 10.49 20.27 1.26
C LYS A 192 11.43 21.20 0.48
N TYR A 193 12.74 21.19 0.78
CA TYR A 193 13.67 22.21 0.29
C TYR A 193 14.94 21.65 -0.38
N ALA A 194 15.03 20.34 -0.58
CA ALA A 194 16.21 19.72 -1.21
C ALA A 194 16.34 19.95 -2.73
N ASN A 195 15.38 20.63 -3.37
CA ASN A 195 15.42 20.99 -4.80
C ASN A 195 14.89 22.42 -5.02
N ARG A 196 15.63 23.43 -4.56
CA ARG A 196 15.54 24.81 -5.05
C ARG A 196 16.93 25.33 -5.36
#